data_AF-A0AAE0EIL2-F1
#
_entry.id   AF-A0AAE0EIL2-F1
#
_cell.length_a   1.000
_cell.length_b   1.000
_cell.length_c   1.000
_cell.angle_alpha   90.00
_cell.angle_beta   90.00
_cell.angle_gamma   90.00
#
_symmetry.space_group_name_H-M   'P 1'
#
loop_
_entity.id
_entity.type
_entity.pdbx_description
1 polymer ?
#
loop_
_entity_poly.entity_id
_entity_poly.type
_entity_poly.pdbx_seq_one_letter_code
_entity_poly.pdbx_strand_id
1 'polypeptide(L)'
;DNSINVGGGPYVYRISGQNHHPIGSLLPVTGEKPKLAQLYIYDTEKEAMNRLKALSGENVLSSRLEFNIVSKSVKMFDECNDLANVFRMA
;
A
#
# COMPACT_ATOMS: atom_id res chain seq x y z
N ASP A 1 -15.68 16.04 21.06
CA ASP A 1 -16.11 15.72 19.69
C ASP A 1 -15.56 14.35 19.33
N ASN A 2 -16.42 13.35 19.28
CA ASN A 2 -16.06 11.93 19.02
C ASN A 2 -16.43 11.51 17.59
N SER A 3 -16.83 12.46 16.74
CA SER A 3 -17.27 12.19 15.37
C SER A 3 -16.12 11.78 14.43
N ILE A 4 -14.87 12.03 14.83
CA ILE A 4 -13.68 11.86 14.00
C ILE A 4 -13.48 10.43 13.47
N ASN A 5 -13.90 9.42 14.25
CA ASN A 5 -13.75 8.00 13.91
C ASN A 5 -15.06 7.36 13.41
N VAL A 6 -16.09 8.16 13.16
CA VAL A 6 -17.41 7.68 12.68
C VAL A 6 -17.46 7.56 11.15
N GLY A 7 -16.53 8.19 10.44
CA GLY A 7 -16.40 8.10 8.98
C GLY A 7 -15.65 6.86 8.50
N GLY A 8 -15.57 6.67 7.18
CA GLY A 8 -14.86 5.55 6.54
C GLY A 8 -13.33 5.66 6.49
N GLY A 9 -12.73 6.59 7.25
CA GLY A 9 -11.29 6.79 7.30
C GLY A 9 -10.59 5.83 8.27
N PRO A 10 -9.25 5.74 8.22
CA PRO A 10 -8.47 4.99 9.21
C PRO A 10 -8.72 5.54 10.62
N TYR A 11 -8.72 4.66 11.63
CA TYR A 11 -8.87 5.08 13.02
C TYR A 11 -7.75 6.07 13.42
N VAL A 12 -8.12 7.13 14.12
CA VAL A 12 -7.21 8.20 14.54
C VAL A 12 -7.32 8.42 16.05
N TYR A 13 -6.19 8.69 16.71
CA TYR A 13 -6.13 9.12 18.11
C TYR A 13 -5.07 10.21 18.28
N ARG A 14 -5.09 10.93 19.41
CA ARG A 14 -4.14 12.02 19.69
C ARG A 14 -3.27 11.73 20.89
N ILE A 15 -1.96 11.90 20.76
CA ILE A 15 -0.98 11.89 21.86
C ILE A 15 -0.23 13.22 21.80
N SER A 16 -0.16 13.94 22.92
CA SER A 16 0.54 15.23 23.02
C SER A 16 0.14 16.26 21.94
N GLY A 17 -1.13 16.25 21.53
CA GLY A 17 -1.67 17.15 20.51
C GLY A 17 -1.39 16.74 19.05
N GLN A 18 -0.62 15.67 18.81
CA GLN A 18 -0.38 15.12 17.48
C GLN A 18 -1.36 14.01 17.14
N ASN A 19 -1.84 13.99 15.89
CA ASN A 19 -2.67 12.89 15.38
C ASN A 19 -1.78 11.69 15.07
N HIS A 20 -2.17 10.54 15.58
CA HIS A 20 -1.57 9.24 15.32
C HIS A 20 -2.63 8.32 14.72
N HIS A 21 -2.15 7.40 13.90
CA HIS A 21 -2.92 6.28 13.37
C HIS A 21 -2.26 5.00 13.84
N PRO A 22 -3.01 3.95 14.20
CA PRO A 22 -2.45 2.63 14.37
C PRO A 22 -1.84 2.21 13.02
N ILE A 23 -0.51 2.17 12.94
CA ILE A 23 0.15 1.50 11.83
C ILE A 23 -0.22 0.03 12.00
N GLY A 24 -1.10 -0.47 11.14
CA GLY A 24 -1.50 -1.88 11.19
C GLY A 24 -0.29 -2.81 11.05
N SER A 25 -0.51 -4.11 11.07
CA SER A 25 0.57 -5.08 10.83
C SER A 25 1.34 -4.73 9.55
N LEU A 26 2.68 -4.77 9.61
CA LEU A 26 3.53 -4.56 8.44
C LEU A 26 3.40 -5.72 7.44
N LEU A 27 3.02 -6.90 7.92
CA LEU A 27 2.69 -8.03 7.08
C LEU A 27 1.16 -8.18 6.98
N PRO A 28 0.62 -8.59 5.82
CA PRO A 28 -0.76 -9.01 5.71
C PRO A 28 -1.05 -10.14 6.70
N VAL A 29 -2.24 -10.12 7.28
CA VAL A 29 -2.74 -11.26 8.04
C VAL A 29 -2.83 -12.46 7.10
N THR A 30 -2.53 -13.66 7.60
CA THR A 30 -2.59 -14.88 6.79
C THR A 30 -3.96 -15.01 6.09
N GLY A 31 -3.92 -15.12 4.75
CA GLY A 31 -5.12 -15.20 3.91
C GLY A 31 -5.67 -13.86 3.41
N GLU A 32 -5.22 -12.73 3.97
CA GLU A 32 -5.59 -11.39 3.51
C GLU A 32 -4.67 -10.89 2.39
N LYS A 33 -5.22 -10.02 1.54
CA LYS A 33 -4.45 -9.31 0.51
C LYS A 33 -3.66 -8.15 1.16
N PRO A 34 -2.43 -7.85 0.69
CA PRO A 34 -1.69 -6.69 1.16
C PRO A 34 -2.43 -5.38 0.86
N LYS A 35 -2.38 -4.43 1.80
CA LYS A 35 -3.02 -3.10 1.72
C LYS A 35 -2.04 -2.00 2.17
N LEU A 36 -2.23 -0.79 1.67
CA LEU A 36 -1.42 0.40 2.06
C LEU A 36 0.10 0.14 1.91
N ALA A 37 0.89 0.39 2.95
CA ALA A 37 2.34 0.20 2.96
C ALA A 37 2.76 -1.26 2.73
N GLN A 38 1.90 -2.24 3.06
CA GLN A 38 2.20 -3.67 2.83
C GLN A 38 2.43 -3.99 1.35
N LEU A 39 1.86 -3.18 0.44
CA LEU A 39 2.06 -3.32 -1.00
C LEU A 39 3.52 -3.10 -1.43
N TYR A 40 4.34 -2.51 -0.57
CA TYR A 40 5.75 -2.19 -0.84
C TYR A 40 6.72 -3.21 -0.21
N ILE A 41 6.31 -3.94 0.84
CA ILE A 41 7.21 -4.74 1.68
C ILE A 41 6.90 -6.25 1.71
N TYR A 42 5.66 -6.68 1.47
CA TYR A 42 5.26 -8.07 1.71
C TYR A 42 5.75 -9.09 0.66
N ASP A 43 5.67 -8.73 -0.62
CA ASP A 43 6.03 -9.58 -1.77
C ASP A 43 6.47 -8.64 -2.90
N THR A 44 7.74 -8.26 -2.88
CA THR A 44 8.36 -7.32 -3.83
C THR A 44 8.42 -7.91 -5.24
N GLU A 45 8.49 -9.24 -5.39
CA GLU A 45 8.42 -9.91 -6.69
C GLU A 45 7.05 -9.74 -7.35
N LYS A 46 5.95 -9.77 -6.57
CA LYS A 46 4.59 -9.56 -7.08
C LYS A 46 4.04 -8.15 -6.83
N GLU A 47 4.91 -7.18 -6.55
CA GLU A 47 4.53 -5.79 -6.21
C GLU A 47 3.56 -5.18 -7.24
N ALA A 48 3.91 -5.25 -8.54
CA ALA A 48 3.08 -4.68 -9.60
C ALA A 48 1.69 -5.32 -9.67
N MET A 49 1.61 -6.64 -9.45
CA MET A 49 0.34 -7.37 -9.46
C MET A 49 -0.50 -7.09 -8.22
N ASN A 50 0.14 -6.97 -7.05
CA ASN A 50 -0.51 -6.62 -5.80
C ASN A 50 -1.11 -5.22 -5.84
N ARG A 51 -0.35 -4.24 -6.37
CA ARG A 51 -0.85 -2.87 -6.60
C ARG A 51 -2.00 -2.83 -7.59
N LEU A 52 -1.89 -3.55 -8.71
CA LEU A 52 -2.96 -3.59 -9.70
C LEU A 52 -4.25 -4.17 -9.10
N LYS A 53 -4.16 -5.27 -8.35
CA LYS A 53 -5.30 -5.85 -7.63
C LYS A 53 -5.90 -4.90 -6.59
N ALA A 54 -5.07 -4.12 -5.91
CA ALA A 54 -5.53 -3.13 -4.93
C ALA A 54 -6.30 -1.97 -5.58
N LEU A 55 -5.94 -1.60 -6.82
CA LEU A 55 -6.58 -0.51 -7.58
C LEU A 55 -7.85 -0.96 -8.31
N SER A 56 -7.85 -2.15 -8.91
CA SER A 56 -8.93 -2.63 -9.78
C SER A 56 -10.04 -3.40 -9.03
N GLY A 57 -9.83 -3.74 -7.76
CA GLY A 57 -10.79 -4.55 -6.98
C GLY A 57 -10.97 -5.97 -7.56
N GLU A 58 -12.19 -6.50 -7.50
CA GLU A 58 -12.51 -7.85 -8.05
C GLU A 58 -12.75 -7.85 -9.56
N ASN A 59 -12.84 -6.68 -10.19
CA ASN A 59 -13.11 -6.56 -11.61
C ASN A 59 -11.79 -6.71 -12.41
N VAL A 60 -11.28 -7.94 -12.43
CA VAL A 60 -9.99 -8.30 -13.04
C VAL A 60 -10.14 -8.39 -14.56
N LEU A 61 -10.34 -7.24 -15.20
CA LEU A 61 -9.77 -7.01 -16.52
C LEU A 61 -8.47 -6.25 -16.32
N SER A 62 -7.49 -6.90 -15.68
CA SER A 62 -6.11 -6.44 -15.65
C SER A 62 -5.60 -6.39 -17.09
N SER A 63 -5.83 -5.27 -17.77
CA SER A 63 -5.37 -5.12 -19.12
C SER A 63 -3.84 -5.22 -19.08
N ARG A 64 -3.26 -5.88 -20.08
CA ARG A 64 -1.80 -5.93 -20.25
C ARG A 64 -1.19 -4.53 -20.22
N LEU A 65 -1.95 -3.52 -20.64
CA LEU A 65 -1.58 -2.11 -20.60
C LEU A 65 -1.43 -1.59 -19.15
N GLU A 66 -2.40 -1.82 -18.27
CA GLU A 66 -2.31 -1.38 -16.87
C GLU A 66 -1.16 -2.05 -16.14
N PHE A 67 -0.96 -3.36 -16.33
CA PHE A 67 0.18 -4.06 -15.76
C PHE A 67 1.51 -3.45 -16.23
N ASN A 68 1.63 -3.13 -17.53
CA ASN A 68 2.81 -2.47 -18.07
C ASN A 68 3.03 -1.07 -17.48
N ILE A 69 1.97 -0.28 -17.27
CA ILE A 69 2.05 1.06 -16.68
C ILE A 69 2.54 0.96 -15.23
N VAL A 70 1.93 0.08 -14.43
CA VAL A 70 2.33 -0.11 -13.02
C VAL A 70 3.77 -0.61 -12.95
N SER A 71 4.15 -1.59 -13.78
CA SER A 71 5.51 -2.14 -13.78
C SER A 71 6.57 -1.11 -14.17
N LYS A 72 6.29 -0.27 -15.18
CA LYS A 72 7.19 0.83 -15.55
C LYS A 72 7.28 1.89 -14.45
N SER A 73 6.18 2.16 -13.76
CA SER A 73 6.16 3.12 -12.65
C SER A 73 7.00 2.63 -11.48
N VAL A 74 6.87 1.35 -11.11
CA VAL A 74 7.72 0.71 -10.09
C VAL A 74 9.19 0.87 -10.47
N LYS A 75 9.57 0.45 -11.69
CA LYS A 75 10.94 0.58 -12.17
C LYS A 75 11.47 2.03 -12.12
N MET A 76 10.65 3.01 -12.54
CA MET A 76 11.03 4.42 -12.48
C MET A 76 11.26 4.89 -11.05
N PHE A 77 10.42 4.50 -10.10
CA PHE A 77 10.64 4.83 -8.68
C PHE A 77 11.94 4.21 -8.15
N ASP A 78 12.31 3.02 -8.62
CA ASP A 78 13.53 2.33 -8.18
C ASP A 78 14.78 3.03 -8.66
N GLU A 79 14.72 3.57 -9.88
CA GLU A 79 15.80 4.32 -10.52
C GLU A 79 15.92 5.76 -9.99
N CYS A 80 14.81 6.39 -9.59
CA CYS A 80 14.77 7.81 -9.25
C CYS A 80 14.59 8.14 -7.76
N ASN A 81 14.21 7.18 -6.92
CA ASN A 81 13.89 7.42 -5.52
C ASN A 81 14.66 6.47 -4.60
N ASP A 82 15.76 6.97 -4.02
CA ASP A 82 16.58 6.22 -3.05
C ASP A 82 15.78 5.72 -1.85
N LEU A 83 14.72 6.44 -1.45
CA LEU A 83 13.83 5.99 -0.37
C LEU A 83 13.08 4.71 -0.73
N ALA A 84 12.72 4.51 -2.00
CA ALA A 84 12.04 3.30 -2.44
C ALA A 84 12.91 2.06 -2.16
N ASN A 85 14.21 2.17 -2.34
CA ASN A 85 15.16 1.09 -2.01
C ASN A 85 15.26 0.86 -0.50
N VAL A 86 15.26 1.92 0.32
CA VAL A 86 15.26 1.79 1.78
C VAL A 86 14.02 1.02 2.28
N PHE A 87 12.84 1.32 1.73
CA PHE A 87 11.60 0.63 2.12
C PHE A 87 11.57 -0.84 1.71
N ARG A 88 12.30 -1.25 0.67
CA ARG A 88 12.37 -2.65 0.22
C ARG A 88 13.35 -3.53 0.98
N MET A 89 14.30 -2.93 1.70
CA MET A 89 15.28 -3.67 2.51
C MET A 89 14.73 -4.11 3.89
N ALA A 90 13.48 -3.78 4.21
CA ALA A 90 12.85 -4.03 5.50
C ALA A 90 12.27 -5.45 5.64
#